data_AF-A0A2R6CLH7-F1
#
_entry.id   AF-A0A2R6CLH7-F1
#
_cell.length_a   1.000
_cell.length_b   1.000
_cell.length_c   1.000
_cell.angle_alpha   90.00
_cell.angle_beta   90.00
_cell.angle_gamma   90.00
#
_symmetry.space_group_name_H-M   'P 1'
#
loop_
_entity.id
_entity.type
_entity.pdbx_description
1 polymer ?
#
loop_
_entity_poly.entity_id
_entity_poly.type
_entity_poly.pdbx_seq_one_letter_code
_entity_poly.pdbx_strand_id
1 'polypeptide(L)' 'VYGGLLGRADRLALIGVVATVAAVVDATALGLTAVGWLLVIFAVVGHLTALQRFYYAMRDLR' A
#
# COMPACT_ATOMS: atom_id res chain seq x y z
N VAL A 1 -6.12 -18.39 -5.41
CA VAL A 1 -6.00 -17.10 -6.12
C VAL A 1 -5.01 -16.21 -5.37
N TYR A 2 -3.81 -15.97 -5.93
CA TYR A 2 -2.88 -14.95 -5.41
C TYR A 2 -3.43 -13.56 -5.76
N GLY A 3 -4.47 -13.13 -5.04
CA GLY A 3 -5.30 -11.96 -5.38
C GLY A 3 -5.25 -10.87 -4.32
N GLY A 4 -4.05 -10.51 -3.86
CA GLY A 4 -3.88 -9.24 -3.16
C GLY A 4 -3.51 -8.17 -4.18
N LEU A 5 -4.26 -7.07 -4.22
CA LEU A 5 -4.05 -5.95 -5.15
C LEU A 5 -2.60 -5.41 -5.12
N LEU A 6 -1.89 -5.62 -4.00
CA LEU A 6 -0.45 -5.41 -3.84
C LEU A 6 0.28 -6.70 -3.44
N GLY A 7 1.11 -7.20 -4.36
CA GLY A 7 2.05 -8.28 -4.11
C GLY A 7 3.16 -7.88 -3.11
N ARG A 8 3.94 -8.85 -2.64
CA ARG A 8 5.09 -8.58 -1.75
C ARG A 8 6.16 -7.73 -2.44
N ALA A 9 6.43 -8.03 -3.71
CA ALA A 9 7.42 -7.31 -4.51
C ALA A 9 7.03 -5.85 -4.74
N ASP A 10 5.73 -5.58 -4.96
CA ASP A 10 5.24 -4.23 -5.21
C ASP A 10 5.47 -3.31 -4.01
N ARG A 11 5.21 -3.80 -2.79
CA ARG A 11 5.48 -3.04 -1.56
C ARG A 11 6.94 -2.67 -1.43
N LEU A 12 7.85 -3.60 -1.71
CA LEU A 12 9.29 -3.34 -1.66
C LEU A 12 9.71 -2.34 -2.73
N ALA A 13 9.17 -2.44 -3.94
CA ALA A 13 9.43 -1.49 -5.01
C ALA A 13 8.95 -0.08 -4.66
N LEU A 14 7.71 0.06 -4.16
CA LEU A 14 7.14 1.34 -3.74
C LEU A 14 7.94 1.95 -2.58
N ILE A 15 8.29 1.17 -1.57
CA ILE A 15 9.13 1.63 -0.46
C ILE A 15 10.48 2.11 -0.98
N GLY A 16 11.15 1.30 -1.82
CA GLY A 16 12.46 1.63 -2.37
C GLY A 16 12.44 2.92 -3.18
N VAL A 17 11.51 3.05 -4.13
CA VAL A 17 11.40 4.23 -4.98
C VAL A 17 11.10 5.48 -4.17
N VAL A 18 10.09 5.43 -3.29
CA VAL A 18 9.70 6.61 -2.50
C VAL A 18 10.78 7.01 -1.51
N ALA A 19 11.45 6.06 -0.85
CA ALA A 19 12.55 6.36 0.06
C ALA A 19 13.74 6.99 -0.68
N THR A 20 14.05 6.51 -1.89
CA THR A 20 15.14 7.07 -2.72
C THR A 20 14.81 8.50 -3.15
N VAL A 21 13.56 8.76 -3.56
CA VAL A 21 13.09 10.10 -3.92
C VAL A 21 13.10 11.03 -2.70
N ALA A 22 12.61 10.57 -1.55
CA ALA A 22 12.57 11.35 -0.31
C ALA A 22 13.98 11.69 0.24
N ALA A 23 14.99 10.91 -0.10
CA ALA A 23 16.37 11.18 0.31
C ALA A 23 16.97 12.44 -0.35
N VAL A 24 16.43 12.85 -1.51
CA VAL A 24 16.93 13.99 -2.29
C VAL A 24 15.88 15.10 -2.45
N VAL A 25 14.61 14.79 -2.25
CA VAL A 25 13.49 15.71 -2.42
C VAL A 25 12.74 15.85 -1.11
N ASP A 26 12.93 16.98 -0.44
CA ASP A 26 12.16 17.36 0.76
C ASP A 26 10.92 18.18 0.36
N ALA A 27 9.99 17.51 -0.33
CA ALA A 27 8.73 18.10 -0.74
C ALA A 27 7.60 17.60 0.17
N THR A 28 6.79 18.55 0.64
CA THR A 28 5.58 18.26 1.41
C THR A 28 4.34 18.66 0.62
N ALA A 29 3.31 17.82 0.68
CA ALA A 29 2.02 18.07 0.06
C ALA A 29 0.92 17.83 1.11
N LEU A 30 0.05 18.82 1.33
CA LEU A 30 -1.00 18.80 2.35
C LEU A 30 -0.46 18.47 3.77
N GLY A 31 0.76 18.92 4.09
CA GLY A 31 1.40 18.68 5.39
C GLY A 31 2.01 17.28 5.57
N LEU A 32 1.99 16.44 4.53
CA LEU A 32 2.58 15.10 4.52
C LEU A 32 3.81 15.07 3.60
N THR A 33 4.87 14.39 4.05
CA THR A 33 6.05 14.08 3.23
C THR A 33 5.73 12.98 2.23
N ALA A 34 6.62 12.75 1.26
CA ALA A 34 6.50 11.63 0.32
C ALA A 34 6.32 10.27 1.03
N VAL A 35 7.00 10.06 2.17
CA VAL A 35 6.83 8.86 3.01
C VAL A 35 5.45 8.83 3.65
N GLY A 36 4.96 9.97 4.14
CA GLY A 36 3.60 10.08 4.69
C GLY A 36 2.53 9.68 3.68
N TRP A 37 2.65 10.13 2.43
CA TRP A 37 1.76 9.72 1.34
C TRP A 37 1.85 8.23 1.00
N LEU A 38 3.05 7.64 1.03
CA LEU A 38 3.21 6.19 0.84
C LEU A 38 2.48 5.40 1.93
N LEU A 39 2.53 5.83 3.19
CA LEU A 39 1.78 5.18 4.27
C LEU A 39 0.26 5.28 4.08
N VAL A 40 -0.23 6.43 3.61
CA VAL A 40 -1.66 6.59 3.27
C VAL A 40 -2.08 5.61 2.17
N ILE A 41 -1.29 5.50 1.09
CA ILE A 41 -1.57 4.55 0.01
C ILE A 41 -1.58 3.11 0.52
N PHE A 42 -0.57 2.72 1.31
CA PHE A 42 -0.52 1.38 1.91
C PHE A 42 -1.68 1.11 2.87
N ALA A 43 -2.09 2.11 3.65
CA ALA A 43 -3.27 1.98 4.50
C ALA A 43 -4.50 1.71 3.64
N VAL A 44 -4.79 2.55 2.64
CA VAL A 44 -5.98 2.38 1.78
C VAL A 44 -5.99 1.02 1.09
N VAL A 45 -4.90 0.67 0.39
CA VAL A 45 -4.85 -0.59 -0.34
C VAL A 45 -4.82 -1.81 0.59
N GLY A 46 -4.18 -1.68 1.76
CA GLY A 46 -4.18 -2.70 2.81
C GLY A 46 -5.59 -3.02 3.30
N HIS A 47 -6.41 -2.00 3.56
CA HIS A 47 -7.81 -2.17 3.97
C HIS A 47 -8.64 -2.83 2.87
N LEU A 48 -8.51 -2.38 1.62
CA LEU A 48 -9.21 -3.00 0.49
C LEU A 48 -8.83 -4.48 0.35
N THR A 49 -7.54 -4.81 0.48
CA THR A 49 -7.07 -6.19 0.39
C THR A 49 -7.60 -7.04 1.56
N ALA A 50 -7.64 -6.48 2.77
CA ALA A 50 -8.21 -7.17 3.92
C ALA A 50 -9.70 -7.49 3.71
N LEU A 51 -10.46 -6.51 3.19
CA LEU A 51 -11.88 -6.65 2.90
C LEU A 51 -12.13 -7.69 1.79
N GLN A 52 -11.34 -7.67 0.73
CA GLN A 52 -11.36 -8.69 -0.32
C GLN A 52 -11.16 -10.09 0.27
N ARG A 53 -10.12 -10.29 1.09
CA ARG A 53 -9.82 -11.59 1.70
C ARG A 53 -10.92 -12.05 2.65
N PHE A 54 -11.50 -11.13 3.41
CA PHE A 54 -12.61 -11.43 4.31
C PHE A 54 -13.87 -11.88 3.54
N TYR A 55 -14.22 -11.17 2.47
CA TYR A 55 -15.36 -11.52 1.61
C TYR A 55 -15.18 -12.89 0.94
N TYR A 56 -13.99 -13.15 0.36
CA TYR A 56 -13.72 -14.45 -0.25
C TYR A 56 -13.77 -15.59 0.77
N ALA A 57 -13.24 -15.41 1.97
CA ALA A 57 -13.33 -16.42 3.03
C ALA A 57 -14.78 -16.69 3.48
N MET A 58 -15.61 -15.66 3.60
CA MET A 58 -17.04 -15.86 3.91
C MET A 58 -17.80 -16.57 2.79
N ARG A 59 -17.45 -16.31 1.53
CA ARG A 59 -18.08 -16.98 0.38
C ARG A 59 -17.69 -18.45 0.25
N ASP A 60 -16.47 -18.80 0.64
CA ASP A 60 -15.98 -20.19 0.62
C ASP A 60 -16.66 -21.06 1.70
N LEU A 61 -17.10 -20.43 2.79
CA LEU A 61 -17.82 -21.08 3.90
C LEU A 61 -19.33 -21.30 3.62
N ARG A 62 -19.88 -20.73 2.54
CA ARG A 62 -21.32 -20.69 2.25
C ARG A 62 -21.67 -21.52 1.02
#